data_AF-A0A6C0K1C8-F1
#
_entry.id   AF-A0A6C0K1C8-F1
#
_cell.length_a   1.000
_cell.length_b   1.000
_cell.length_c   1.000
_cell.angle_alpha   90.00
_cell.angle_beta   90.00
_cell.angle_gamma   90.00
#
_symmetry.space_group_name_H-M   'P 1'
#
loop_
_entity.id
_entity.type
_entity.pdbx_description
1 polymer ?
#
loop_
_entity_poly.entity_id
_entity_poly.type
_entity_poly.pdbx_seq_one_letter_code
_entity_poly.pdbx_strand_id
1 'polypeptide(L)'
;MSGIHFLENDDFIVKQGDKGFLLSLTYNVLCRGMTLLLFYSIDCEYCKTLIPVFKQLPQYVNGCQFAMVNVNRNRDVVERSKNTIAPISYVPDLILYVNGSPYVRYDGPHVIAHIQKFIFNANDNIKKTAFMDMDGPQENPQQQIQQQQQQQQQQPQQQNPQMMQQQQQQQHPQIQQQQQYYPYNDQNPQPPNKIVLNEMKGADNYANAMKKDEIPAYTIGTPLYGEKKREKVCYLNFNTAYVST
;
A
#
# COMPACT_ATOMS: atom_id res chain seq x y z
N MET A 1 -3.71 13.46 15.19
CA MET A 1 -4.21 13.84 13.85
C MET A 1 -3.24 13.26 12.84
N SER A 2 -3.64 12.26 12.04
CA SER A 2 -2.75 11.71 11.02
C SER A 2 -2.63 12.72 9.88
N GLY A 3 -1.43 13.27 9.70
CA GLY A 3 -1.11 14.17 8.61
C GLY A 3 -1.04 13.44 7.27
N ILE A 4 -0.73 14.20 6.22
CA ILE A 4 -0.44 13.64 4.90
C ILE A 4 1.03 13.29 4.83
N HIS A 5 1.31 12.07 4.38
CA HIS A 5 2.67 11.57 4.21
C HIS A 5 3.17 11.91 2.80
N PHE A 6 4.40 12.38 2.69
CA PHE A 6 5.06 12.57 1.41
C PHE A 6 6.03 11.42 1.22
N LEU A 7 5.88 10.69 0.11
CA LEU A 7 6.70 9.52 -0.18
C LEU A 7 7.73 9.80 -1.26
N GLU A 8 8.85 9.11 -1.14
CA GLU A 8 10.01 9.17 -2.02
C GLU A 8 10.29 7.80 -2.67
N ASN A 9 11.32 7.71 -3.52
CA ASN A 9 11.60 6.48 -4.27
C ASN A 9 11.81 5.24 -3.37
N ASP A 10 12.43 5.44 -2.21
CA ASP A 10 12.77 4.38 -1.26
C ASP A 10 11.54 3.83 -0.51
N ASP A 11 10.41 4.54 -0.57
CA ASP A 11 9.14 4.08 0.00
C ASP A 11 8.45 3.02 -0.87
N PHE A 12 9.01 2.69 -2.05
CA PHE A 12 8.42 1.75 -2.99
C PHE A 12 9.31 0.53 -3.26
N ILE A 13 8.68 -0.65 -3.26
CA ILE A 13 9.28 -1.93 -3.66
C ILE A 13 8.39 -2.66 -4.65
N VAL A 14 9.00 -3.25 -5.68
CA VAL A 14 8.28 -4.14 -6.60
C VAL A 14 8.25 -5.52 -5.96
N LYS A 15 7.05 -6.05 -5.73
CA LYS A 15 6.82 -7.38 -5.19
C LYS A 15 6.13 -8.25 -6.23
N GLN A 16 6.32 -9.56 -6.16
CA GLN A 16 5.54 -10.50 -6.96
C GLN A 16 4.19 -10.76 -6.28
N GLY A 17 3.09 -10.53 -6.99
CA GLY A 17 1.74 -10.90 -6.59
C GLY A 17 1.16 -11.96 -7.53
N ASP A 18 -0.07 -12.41 -7.24
CA ASP A 18 -0.72 -13.54 -7.94
C ASP A 18 -0.89 -13.30 -9.44
N LYS A 19 -1.07 -12.04 -9.84
CA LYS A 19 -1.32 -11.63 -11.24
C LYS A 19 -0.11 -11.01 -11.93
N GLY A 20 1.04 -10.94 -11.24
CA GLY A 20 2.26 -10.31 -11.74
C GLY A 20 2.90 -9.37 -10.71
N PHE A 21 3.83 -8.54 -11.15
CA PHE A 21 4.53 -7.62 -10.27
C PHE A 21 3.63 -6.47 -9.80
N LEU A 22 3.81 -6.05 -8.55
CA LEU A 22 3.04 -5.01 -7.86
C LEU A 22 4.00 -3.96 -7.31
N LEU A 23 3.76 -2.69 -7.63
CA LEU A 23 4.44 -1.58 -6.98
C LEU A 23 3.83 -1.39 -5.58
N SER A 24 4.52 -1.89 -4.55
CA SER A 24 4.09 -1.93 -3.16
C SER A 24 4.83 -0.91 -2.31
N LEU A 25 4.25 -0.51 -1.18
CA LEU A 25 4.90 0.35 -0.19
C LEU A 25 5.87 -0.48 0.69
N THR A 26 7.00 0.11 1.07
CA THR A 26 7.97 -0.46 2.01
C THR A 26 7.53 -0.30 3.46
N TYR A 27 8.02 -1.19 4.34
CA TYR A 27 7.57 -1.35 5.72
C TYR A 27 7.73 -0.09 6.59
N ASN A 28 6.70 0.77 6.54
CA ASN A 28 6.47 1.89 7.45
C ASN A 28 5.07 1.72 8.08
N VAL A 29 4.68 2.60 9.00
CA VAL A 29 3.31 2.72 9.55
C VAL A 29 2.25 2.77 8.45
N LEU A 30 2.59 3.29 7.27
CA LEU A 30 1.75 3.34 6.06
C LEU A 30 1.39 1.98 5.44
N CYS A 31 2.12 0.92 5.79
CA CYS A 31 1.82 -0.44 5.35
C CYS A 31 0.79 -1.14 6.23
N ARG A 32 0.29 -0.51 7.31
CA ARG A 32 -0.73 -1.13 8.17
C ARG A 32 -2.08 -0.49 7.89
N GLY A 33 -2.99 -1.27 7.31
CA GLY A 33 -4.34 -0.83 6.96
C GLY A 33 -4.44 -0.21 5.57
N MET A 34 -5.37 0.73 5.41
CA MET A 34 -5.65 1.39 4.13
C MET A 34 -4.85 2.68 3.99
N THR A 35 -4.19 2.86 2.85
CA THR A 35 -3.48 4.08 2.50
C THR A 35 -3.93 4.56 1.13
N LEU A 36 -4.56 5.72 1.05
CA LEU A 36 -4.86 6.35 -0.24
C LEU A 36 -3.64 7.13 -0.70
N LEU A 37 -3.09 6.74 -1.85
CA LEU A 37 -1.90 7.34 -2.43
C LEU A 37 -2.25 8.17 -3.67
N LEU A 38 -1.81 9.42 -3.69
CA LEU A 38 -1.93 10.32 -4.83
C LEU A 38 -0.57 10.51 -5.52
N PHE A 39 -0.47 10.09 -6.77
CA PHE A 39 0.62 10.45 -7.67
C PHE A 39 0.29 11.76 -8.37
N TYR A 40 1.17 12.76 -8.24
CA TYR A 40 0.96 14.09 -8.81
C TYR A 40 2.22 14.65 -9.46
N SER A 41 2.02 15.62 -10.35
CA SER A 41 3.08 16.43 -10.95
C SER A 41 2.82 17.91 -10.68
N ILE A 42 3.90 18.69 -10.56
CA ILE A 42 3.82 20.15 -10.40
C ILE A 42 3.42 20.87 -11.70
N ASP A 43 3.65 20.23 -12.84
CA ASP A 43 3.40 20.77 -14.18
C ASP A 43 2.00 20.39 -14.70
N CYS A 44 1.22 19.65 -13.91
CA CYS A 44 -0.11 19.18 -14.29
C CYS A 44 -1.22 20.09 -13.74
N GLU A 45 -2.04 20.66 -14.62
CA GLU A 45 -3.16 21.52 -14.26
C GLU A 45 -4.25 20.77 -13.46
N TYR A 46 -4.55 19.53 -13.83
CA TYR A 46 -5.50 18.69 -13.09
C TYR A 46 -5.02 18.34 -11.68
N CYS A 47 -3.71 18.25 -11.46
CA CYS A 47 -3.15 18.07 -10.12
C CYS A 47 -3.39 19.30 -9.24
N LYS A 48 -3.29 20.52 -9.80
CA LYS A 48 -3.50 21.77 -9.04
C LYS A 48 -4.90 21.85 -8.43
N THR A 49 -5.91 21.29 -9.08
CA THR A 49 -7.29 21.26 -8.58
C THR A 49 -7.54 20.12 -7.59
N LEU A 50 -6.95 18.94 -7.80
CA LEU A 50 -7.16 17.78 -6.92
C LEU A 50 -6.35 17.84 -5.63
N ILE A 51 -5.12 18.36 -5.65
CA ILE A 51 -4.27 18.45 -4.44
C ILE A 51 -4.97 19.12 -3.24
N PRO A 52 -5.63 20.30 -3.38
CA PRO A 52 -6.31 20.92 -2.23
C PRO A 52 -7.49 20.08 -1.72
N VAL A 53 -8.23 19.42 -2.61
CA VAL A 53 -9.31 18.49 -2.25
C VAL A 53 -8.75 17.31 -1.47
N PHE A 54 -7.67 16.71 -1.97
CA PHE A 54 -7.00 15.58 -1.33
C PHE A 54 -6.47 15.96 0.06
N LYS A 55 -5.94 17.17 0.21
CA LYS A 55 -5.42 17.66 1.49
C LYS A 55 -6.47 17.82 2.59
N GLN A 56 -7.75 17.92 2.22
CA GLN A 56 -8.85 18.02 3.17
C GLN A 56 -9.40 16.65 3.59
N LEU A 57 -9.18 15.59 2.81
CA LEU A 57 -9.71 14.24 3.08
C LEU A 57 -9.37 13.67 4.47
N PRO A 58 -8.16 13.86 5.04
CA PRO A 58 -7.84 13.37 6.38
C PRO A 58 -8.77 13.92 7.48
N GLN A 59 -9.46 15.03 7.24
CA GLN A 59 -10.39 15.63 8.19
C GLN A 59 -11.74 14.89 8.25
N TYR A 60 -12.07 14.14 7.20
CA TYR A 60 -13.38 13.51 7.04
C TYR A 60 -13.37 11.99 7.02
N VAL A 61 -12.18 11.38 6.92
CA VAL A 61 -12.04 9.92 6.80
C VAL A 61 -11.08 9.43 7.89
N ASN A 62 -11.61 8.62 8.79
CA ASN A 62 -10.83 7.94 9.81
C ASN A 62 -10.48 6.51 9.35
N GLY A 63 -9.36 5.97 9.83
CA GLY A 63 -8.92 4.61 9.51
C GLY A 63 -8.33 4.44 8.11
N CYS A 64 -8.03 5.55 7.41
CA CYS A 64 -7.26 5.57 6.18
C CYS A 64 -6.11 6.57 6.33
N GLN A 65 -4.92 6.16 5.90
CA GLN A 65 -3.76 7.04 5.83
C GLN A 65 -3.71 7.71 4.46
N PHE A 66 -3.19 8.92 4.40
CA PHE A 66 -3.14 9.70 3.16
C PHE A 66 -1.71 9.99 2.80
N ALA A 67 -1.33 9.66 1.57
CA ALA A 67 0.03 9.83 1.08
C ALA A 67 0.05 10.50 -0.30
N MET A 68 1.13 11.22 -0.59
CA MET A 68 1.34 11.91 -1.86
C MET A 68 2.76 11.68 -2.37
N VAL A 69 2.90 11.48 -3.68
CA VAL A 69 4.20 11.32 -4.38
C VAL A 69 4.28 12.31 -5.52
N ASN A 70 5.35 13.11 -5.54
CA ASN A 70 5.67 13.94 -6.69
C ASN A 70 6.45 13.13 -7.74
N VAL A 71 5.84 12.83 -8.87
CA VAL A 71 6.46 12.02 -9.94
C VAL A 71 7.58 12.76 -10.68
N ASN A 72 7.61 14.10 -10.64
CA ASN A 72 8.72 14.86 -11.25
C ASN A 72 10.05 14.58 -10.54
N ARG A 73 10.01 14.44 -9.21
CA ARG A 73 11.18 14.17 -8.36
C ARG A 73 11.45 12.68 -8.18
N ASN A 74 10.41 11.86 -8.26
CA ASN A 74 10.47 10.42 -8.02
C ASN A 74 10.27 9.62 -9.32
N ARG A 75 11.13 9.86 -10.31
CA ARG A 75 11.01 9.21 -11.64
C ARG A 75 11.26 7.70 -11.58
N ASP A 76 12.10 7.24 -10.66
CA ASP A 76 12.38 5.82 -10.48
C ASP A 76 11.12 5.02 -10.13
N VAL A 77 10.24 5.58 -9.30
CA VAL A 77 8.93 4.96 -8.99
C VAL A 77 8.10 4.76 -10.25
N VAL A 78 8.07 5.75 -11.14
CA VAL A 78 7.33 5.67 -12.41
C VAL A 78 7.94 4.61 -13.31
N GLU A 79 9.26 4.60 -13.48
CA GLU A 79 9.97 3.59 -14.29
C GLU A 79 9.71 2.17 -13.78
N ARG A 80 9.84 1.96 -12.47
CA ARG A 80 9.59 0.66 -11.84
C ARG A 80 8.13 0.23 -11.96
N SER A 81 7.19 1.18 -11.93
CA SER A 81 5.77 0.88 -12.11
C SER A 81 5.43 0.30 -13.49
N LYS A 82 6.19 0.64 -14.54
CA LYS A 82 5.91 0.19 -15.93
C LYS A 82 5.88 -1.33 -16.06
N ASN A 83 6.70 -2.02 -15.27
CA ASN A 83 6.81 -3.48 -15.28
C ASN A 83 5.84 -4.15 -14.29
N THR A 84 4.87 -3.41 -13.78
CA THR A 84 3.87 -3.92 -12.83
C THR A 84 2.49 -4.01 -13.48
N ILE A 85 1.57 -4.72 -12.85
CA ILE A 85 0.19 -4.84 -13.35
C ILE A 85 -0.59 -3.52 -13.28
N ALA A 86 -0.06 -2.53 -12.56
CA ALA A 86 -0.67 -1.23 -12.35
C ALA A 86 0.36 -0.12 -12.63
N PRO A 87 0.73 0.12 -13.91
CA PRO A 87 1.69 1.14 -14.29
C PRO A 87 1.15 2.56 -14.10
N ILE A 88 1.97 3.46 -13.60
CA ILE A 88 1.63 4.88 -13.44
C ILE A 88 1.83 5.54 -14.81
N SER A 89 0.75 5.64 -15.60
CA SER A 89 0.78 6.16 -16.97
C SER A 89 0.32 7.60 -17.10
N TYR A 90 -0.40 8.13 -16.12
CA TYR A 90 -0.92 9.50 -16.10
C TYR A 90 -0.93 10.07 -14.69
N VAL A 91 -1.08 11.39 -14.58
CA VAL A 91 -1.29 12.09 -13.31
C VAL A 91 -2.38 13.16 -13.47
N PRO A 92 -3.22 13.39 -12.44
CA PRO A 92 -3.21 12.71 -11.15
C PRO A 92 -3.69 11.25 -11.23
N ASP A 93 -3.07 10.36 -10.46
CA ASP A 93 -3.49 8.97 -10.30
C ASP A 93 -3.68 8.67 -8.81
N LEU A 94 -4.83 8.10 -8.45
CA LEU A 94 -5.25 7.81 -7.09
C LEU A 94 -5.37 6.30 -6.92
N ILE A 95 -4.53 5.72 -6.08
CA ILE A 95 -4.51 4.27 -5.84
C ILE A 95 -4.69 4.01 -4.35
N LEU A 96 -5.67 3.17 -4.01
CA LEU A 96 -5.85 2.69 -2.65
C LEU A 96 -4.94 1.49 -2.44
N TYR A 97 -4.09 1.58 -1.43
CA TYR A 97 -3.23 0.52 -0.95
C TYR A 97 -3.84 -0.13 0.30
N VAL A 98 -3.73 -1.45 0.39
CA VAL A 98 -4.15 -2.23 1.56
C VAL A 98 -2.97 -3.06 2.00
N ASN A 99 -2.55 -2.86 3.25
CA ASN A 99 -1.39 -3.52 3.83
C ASN A 99 -0.09 -3.37 3.01
N GLY A 100 0.07 -2.21 2.37
CA GLY A 100 1.22 -1.90 1.51
C GLY A 100 1.14 -2.44 0.08
N SER A 101 0.11 -3.20 -0.29
CA SER A 101 -0.10 -3.67 -1.67
C SER A 101 -1.17 -2.83 -2.38
N PRO A 102 -1.04 -2.53 -3.68
CA PRO A 102 -2.06 -1.80 -4.42
C PRO A 102 -3.34 -2.66 -4.51
N TYR A 103 -4.48 -2.09 -4.15
CA TYR A 103 -5.77 -2.78 -4.11
C TYR A 103 -6.67 -2.36 -5.27
N VAL A 104 -6.96 -1.07 -5.41
CA VAL A 104 -7.85 -0.58 -6.47
C VAL A 104 -7.55 0.89 -6.81
N ARG A 105 -7.70 1.23 -8.09
CA ARG A 105 -7.58 2.61 -8.58
C ARG A 105 -8.89 3.38 -8.46
N TYR A 106 -8.77 4.68 -8.31
CA TYR A 106 -9.90 5.60 -8.28
C TYR A 106 -9.92 6.45 -9.54
N ASP A 107 -10.89 6.18 -10.42
CA ASP A 107 -11.12 6.92 -11.67
C ASP A 107 -12.35 7.86 -11.58
N GLY A 108 -12.81 8.15 -10.35
CA GLY A 108 -14.02 8.94 -10.11
C GLY A 108 -13.80 10.45 -10.10
N PRO A 109 -14.87 11.24 -9.88
CA PRO A 109 -14.79 12.70 -9.80
C PRO A 109 -13.87 13.19 -8.68
N HIS A 110 -13.10 14.26 -8.92
CA HIS A 110 -12.18 14.87 -7.95
C HIS A 110 -12.91 15.70 -6.86
N VAL A 111 -13.90 15.09 -6.21
CA VAL A 111 -14.76 15.71 -5.19
C VAL A 111 -14.68 14.88 -3.91
N ILE A 112 -14.56 15.57 -2.76
CA ILE A 112 -14.41 14.96 -1.42
C ILE A 112 -15.43 13.84 -1.20
N ALA A 113 -16.73 14.12 -1.41
CA ALA A 113 -17.81 13.17 -1.16
C ALA A 113 -17.67 11.85 -1.94
N HIS A 114 -17.20 11.90 -3.19
CA HIS A 114 -17.03 10.69 -4.00
C HIS A 114 -15.81 9.88 -3.56
N ILE A 115 -14.71 10.55 -3.23
CA ILE A 115 -13.50 9.88 -2.73
C ILE A 115 -13.78 9.24 -1.37
N GLN A 116 -14.51 9.92 -0.48
CA GLN A 116 -14.96 9.35 0.79
C GLN A 116 -15.78 8.09 0.58
N LYS A 117 -16.81 8.16 -0.27
CA LYS A 117 -17.68 7.00 -0.57
C LYS A 117 -16.86 5.82 -1.11
N PHE A 118 -15.87 6.10 -1.95
CA PHE A 118 -14.95 5.08 -2.46
C PHE A 118 -14.16 4.39 -1.34
N ILE A 119 -13.53 5.15 -0.43
CA ILE A 119 -12.78 4.57 0.70
C ILE A 119 -13.72 3.75 1.59
N PHE A 120 -14.92 4.25 1.92
CA PHE A 120 -15.88 3.51 2.74
C PHE A 120 -16.32 2.20 2.07
N ASN A 121 -16.66 2.24 0.78
CA ASN A 121 -17.01 1.03 0.03
C ASN A 121 -15.85 0.03 -0.01
N ALA A 122 -14.62 0.50 -0.22
CA ALA A 122 -13.44 -0.36 -0.23
C ALA A 122 -13.22 -1.03 1.13
N ASN A 123 -13.32 -0.26 2.22
CA ASN A 123 -13.22 -0.77 3.59
C ASN A 123 -14.24 -1.87 3.88
N ASP A 124 -15.50 -1.66 3.48
CA ASP A 124 -16.57 -2.64 3.69
C ASP A 124 -16.34 -3.93 2.89
N ASN A 125 -15.84 -3.81 1.66
CA ASN A 125 -15.49 -4.98 0.84
C ASN A 125 -14.31 -5.77 1.45
N ILE A 126 -13.26 -5.08 1.90
CA ILE A 126 -12.10 -5.71 2.54
C ILE A 126 -12.50 -6.46 3.81
N LYS A 127 -13.38 -5.88 4.62
CA LYS A 127 -13.91 -6.55 5.82
C LYS A 127 -14.67 -7.82 5.44
N LYS A 128 -15.58 -7.75 4.47
CA LYS A 128 -16.36 -8.92 4.02
C LYS A 128 -15.47 -10.06 3.54
N THR A 129 -14.43 -9.76 2.76
CA THR A 129 -13.50 -10.81 2.29
C THR A 129 -12.68 -11.39 3.44
N ALA A 130 -12.20 -10.56 4.38
CA ALA A 130 -11.45 -11.03 5.53
C ALA A 130 -12.26 -11.96 6.46
N PHE A 131 -13.59 -11.78 6.53
CA PHE A 131 -14.46 -12.71 7.26
C PHE A 131 -14.71 -14.02 6.52
N MET A 132 -14.65 -14.04 5.19
CA MET A 132 -14.86 -15.25 4.38
C MET A 132 -13.64 -16.20 4.39
N ASP A 133 -12.43 -15.67 4.59
CA ASP A 133 -11.20 -16.48 4.62
C ASP A 133 -10.91 -17.16 5.98
N MET A 134 -11.77 -16.96 6.99
CA MET A 134 -11.63 -17.54 8.34
C MET A 134 -12.56 -18.72 8.64
N ASP A 135 -13.46 -19.08 7.72
CA ASP A 135 -14.26 -20.32 7.81
C ASP A 135 -13.59 -21.40 6.93
N GLY A 136 -12.56 -22.05 7.47
CA GLY A 136 -12.13 -23.37 6.99
C GLY A 136 -13.26 -24.40 7.15
N PRO A 137 -13.21 -25.56 6.47
CA PRO A 137 -14.30 -26.53 6.51
C PRO A 137 -14.59 -26.92 7.97
N GLN A 138 -15.75 -26.53 8.47
CA GLN A 138 -16.22 -26.97 9.78
C GLN A 138 -16.45 -28.49 9.71
N GLU A 139 -15.55 -29.26 10.34
CA GLU A 139 -15.81 -30.68 10.61
C GLU A 139 -17.06 -30.77 11.49
N ASN A 140 -18.06 -31.51 11.01
CA ASN A 140 -19.33 -31.74 11.71
C ASN A 140 -19.07 -32.33 13.11
N PRO A 141 -19.47 -31.66 14.21
CA PRO A 141 -19.29 -32.16 15.58
C PRO A 141 -19.96 -33.53 15.85
N GLN A 142 -20.87 -33.95 14.97
CA GLN A 142 -21.61 -35.20 15.09
C GLN A 142 -20.78 -36.44 14.73
N GLN A 143 -19.70 -36.31 13.93
CA GLN A 143 -18.88 -37.48 13.54
C GLN A 143 -17.84 -37.87 14.61
N GLN A 144 -17.40 -36.94 15.46
CA GLN A 144 -16.48 -37.26 16.57
C GLN A 144 -17.18 -37.94 17.75
N ILE A 145 -18.45 -37.61 18.01
CA ILE A 145 -19.21 -38.22 19.12
C ILE A 145 -19.49 -39.71 18.84
N GLN A 146 -19.68 -40.08 17.57
CA GLN A 146 -19.99 -41.46 17.21
C GLN A 146 -18.76 -42.39 17.24
N GLN A 147 -17.55 -41.87 17.01
CA GLN A 147 -16.32 -42.67 17.14
C GLN A 147 -15.89 -42.87 18.60
N GLN A 148 -16.19 -41.92 19.50
CA GLN A 148 -15.86 -42.07 20.93
C GLN A 148 -16.76 -43.08 21.67
N GLN A 149 -18.00 -43.27 21.21
CA GLN A 149 -18.90 -44.27 21.83
C GLN A 149 -18.57 -45.71 21.46
N GLN A 150 -17.90 -45.97 20.34
CA GLN A 150 -17.50 -47.34 19.96
C GLN A 150 -16.25 -47.85 20.68
N GLN A 151 -15.44 -46.97 21.28
CA GLN A 151 -14.24 -47.40 22.04
C GLN A 151 -14.50 -47.70 23.52
N GLN A 152 -15.67 -47.35 24.08
CA GLN A 152 -16.00 -47.64 25.49
C GLN A 152 -16.71 -48.99 25.74
N GLN A 153 -16.99 -49.79 24.71
CA GLN A 153 -17.64 -51.10 24.88
C GLN A 153 -16.68 -52.31 24.93
N GLN A 154 -15.36 -52.11 24.97
CA GLN A 154 -14.40 -53.21 25.12
C GLN A 154 -13.42 -52.98 26.28
N GLN A 155 -13.90 -53.05 27.52
CA GLN A 155 -13.07 -53.48 28.65
C GLN A 155 -13.91 -54.34 29.62
N PRO A 156 -13.50 -55.60 29.90
CA PRO A 156 -14.08 -56.38 30.99
C PRO A 156 -13.62 -55.86 32.35
N GLN A 157 -14.54 -55.94 33.32
CA GLN A 157 -14.38 -55.53 34.71
C GLN A 157 -13.26 -56.31 35.43
N GLN A 158 -12.30 -55.60 36.01
CA GLN A 158 -11.57 -56.06 37.19
C GLN A 158 -11.55 -54.96 38.26
N GLN A 159 -12.05 -55.32 39.43
CA GLN A 159 -12.17 -54.50 40.63
C GLN A 159 -10.80 -54.14 41.21
N ASN A 160 -10.62 -52.88 41.63
CA ASN A 160 -9.82 -52.57 42.82
C ASN A 160 -10.17 -51.16 43.36
N PRO A 161 -10.67 -51.02 44.62
CA PRO A 161 -11.02 -49.72 45.18
C PRO A 161 -9.87 -49.15 46.04
N GLN A 162 -9.06 -48.23 45.52
CA GLN A 162 -8.05 -47.57 46.37
C GLN A 162 -7.56 -46.16 45.99
N MET A 163 -8.26 -45.38 45.16
CA MET A 163 -7.78 -44.01 44.81
C MET A 163 -8.83 -42.91 45.01
N MET A 164 -9.48 -42.88 46.18
CA MET A 164 -10.34 -41.76 46.59
C MET A 164 -9.76 -41.04 47.82
N GLN A 165 -8.48 -40.68 47.79
CA GLN A 165 -7.88 -39.87 48.87
C GLN A 165 -6.93 -38.76 48.41
N GLN A 166 -6.82 -38.46 47.11
CA GLN A 166 -5.83 -37.47 46.66
C GLN A 166 -6.39 -36.18 46.04
N GLN A 167 -7.69 -35.91 46.16
CA GLN A 167 -8.30 -34.74 45.50
C GLN A 167 -8.81 -33.63 46.44
N GLN A 168 -8.29 -33.53 47.67
CA GLN A 168 -8.68 -32.47 48.61
C GLN A 168 -7.55 -31.55 49.10
N GLN A 169 -6.36 -31.59 48.53
CA GLN A 169 -5.32 -30.60 48.84
C GLN A 169 -4.76 -30.00 47.57
N GLN A 170 -5.31 -28.83 47.19
CA GLN A 170 -4.55 -27.59 46.97
C GLN A 170 -5.48 -26.55 46.33
N GLN A 171 -6.11 -25.74 47.18
CA GLN A 171 -6.68 -24.44 46.81
C GLN A 171 -5.69 -23.34 47.22
N HIS A 172 -5.32 -22.50 46.24
CA HIS A 172 -4.94 -21.07 46.35
C HIS A 172 -3.59 -20.68 47.03
N PRO A 173 -3.08 -19.44 46.88
CA PRO A 173 -2.58 -18.80 45.65
C PRO A 173 -1.25 -18.02 45.88
N GLN A 174 -0.40 -17.80 44.87
CA GLN A 174 0.60 -16.71 44.96
C GLN A 174 0.79 -15.95 43.64
N ILE A 175 0.32 -14.71 43.68
CA ILE A 175 0.72 -13.59 42.84
C ILE A 175 2.12 -13.17 43.30
N GLN A 176 3.13 -13.24 42.43
CA GLN A 176 4.32 -12.42 42.62
C GLN A 176 4.93 -11.99 41.30
N GLN A 177 5.22 -10.69 41.28
CA GLN A 177 5.71 -9.87 40.19
C GLN A 177 7.13 -10.28 39.78
N GLN A 178 7.44 -10.24 38.48
CA GLN A 178 8.79 -9.98 38.01
C GLN A 178 8.76 -8.99 36.84
N GLN A 179 9.09 -7.75 37.18
CA GLN A 179 9.61 -6.77 36.25
C GLN A 179 11.04 -7.20 35.89
N GLN A 180 11.32 -7.43 34.61
CA GLN A 180 12.68 -7.64 34.11
C GLN A 180 13.32 -6.28 33.84
N TYR A 181 14.35 -6.01 34.63
CA TYR A 181 15.23 -4.85 34.60
C TYR A 181 16.36 -5.13 33.59
N TYR A 182 16.47 -4.32 32.53
CA TYR A 182 17.62 -4.36 31.62
C TYR A 182 18.62 -3.26 32.01
N PRO A 183 19.90 -3.57 32.26
CA PRO A 183 20.91 -2.55 32.51
C PRO A 183 21.34 -1.86 31.21
N TYR A 184 21.32 -0.53 31.23
CA TYR A 184 21.96 0.34 30.24
C TYR A 184 23.49 0.21 30.37
N ASN A 185 24.18 -0.12 29.28
CA ASN A 185 25.64 -0.08 29.22
C ASN A 185 26.07 1.18 28.48
N ASP A 186 26.76 2.04 29.21
CA ASP A 186 27.34 3.31 28.78
C ASP A 186 28.75 3.04 28.25
N GLN A 187 28.93 3.06 26.93
CA GLN A 187 30.25 3.24 26.31
C GLN A 187 30.11 4.10 25.05
N ASN A 188 30.42 5.37 25.23
CA ASN A 188 30.74 6.37 24.23
C ASN A 188 32.00 5.98 23.43
N PRO A 189 31.97 6.09 22.09
CA PRO A 189 33.14 6.56 21.37
C PRO A 189 32.81 7.74 20.44
N GLN A 190 33.42 8.88 20.79
CA GLN A 190 34.00 9.98 19.98
C GLN A 190 33.51 10.24 18.52
N PRO A 191 33.40 11.54 18.14
CA PRO A 191 32.78 11.96 16.88
C PRO A 191 33.68 11.77 15.64
N PRO A 192 33.11 11.44 14.47
CA PRO A 192 33.87 11.46 13.22
C PRO A 192 34.13 12.88 12.72
N ASN A 193 35.40 13.06 12.35
CA ASN A 193 36.08 14.17 11.69
C ASN A 193 35.24 15.14 10.84
N LYS A 194 35.53 16.42 11.04
CA LYS A 194 35.28 17.53 10.12
C LYS A 194 35.89 17.21 8.74
N ILE A 195 35.05 17.08 7.71
CA ILE A 195 35.50 17.19 6.32
C ILE A 195 35.43 18.66 5.91
N VAL A 196 36.56 19.10 5.38
CA VAL A 196 36.88 20.45 4.92
C VAL A 196 35.97 20.85 3.75
N LEU A 197 35.44 22.08 3.83
CA LEU A 197 34.76 22.78 2.75
C LEU A 197 35.75 23.01 1.60
N ASN A 198 35.55 22.35 0.46
CA ASN A 198 36.20 22.76 -0.79
C ASN A 198 35.24 23.64 -1.57
N GLU A 199 35.63 24.89 -1.74
CA GLU A 199 34.99 25.91 -2.56
C GLU A 199 35.01 25.48 -4.03
N MET A 200 33.84 25.19 -4.61
CA MET A 200 33.67 25.12 -6.07
C MET A 200 33.09 26.45 -6.56
N LYS A 201 33.98 27.31 -7.05
CA LYS A 201 33.66 28.42 -7.96
C LYS A 201 33.34 27.81 -9.33
N GLY A 202 32.18 28.15 -9.89
CA GLY A 202 31.83 27.73 -11.26
C GLY A 202 30.33 27.77 -11.56
N ALA A 203 29.63 28.82 -11.14
CA ALA A 203 28.38 29.20 -11.76
C ALA A 203 28.75 30.25 -12.81
N ASP A 204 28.63 29.91 -14.09
CA ASP A 204 28.32 30.80 -15.23
C ASP A 204 28.44 29.98 -16.53
N ASN A 205 27.44 30.10 -17.41
CA ASN A 205 27.35 29.60 -18.80
C ASN A 205 26.61 28.28 -19.10
N TYR A 206 25.30 28.25 -18.88
CA TYR A 206 24.38 27.41 -19.67
C TYR A 206 23.18 28.20 -20.24
N ALA A 207 23.39 29.49 -20.51
CA ALA A 207 22.40 30.32 -21.20
C ALA A 207 23.03 30.89 -22.47
N ASN A 208 23.09 30.07 -23.53
CA ASN A 208 23.04 30.49 -24.95
C ASN A 208 23.43 29.31 -25.85
N ALA A 209 22.43 28.63 -26.41
CA ALA A 209 22.42 28.11 -27.77
C ALA A 209 21.30 27.06 -27.93
N MET A 210 20.08 27.50 -28.24
CA MET A 210 19.26 26.72 -29.15
C MET A 210 18.56 27.68 -30.11
N LYS A 211 19.05 27.64 -31.34
CA LYS A 211 18.41 28.23 -32.50
C LYS A 211 17.03 27.60 -32.67
N LYS A 212 16.15 28.41 -33.25
CA LYS A 212 14.77 28.14 -33.58
C LYS A 212 14.70 27.07 -34.68
N ASP A 213 14.92 25.81 -34.32
CA ASP A 213 14.70 24.70 -35.24
C ASP A 213 13.20 24.38 -35.25
N GLU A 214 12.59 24.55 -36.43
CA GLU A 214 11.21 24.17 -36.70
C GLU A 214 11.00 22.72 -36.31
N ILE A 215 10.00 22.48 -35.45
CA ILE A 215 9.56 21.13 -35.12
C ILE A 215 9.16 20.45 -36.44
N PRO A 216 9.84 19.38 -36.86
CA PRO A 216 9.53 18.75 -38.13
C PRO A 216 8.11 18.17 -38.10
N ALA A 217 7.37 18.35 -39.21
CA ALA A 217 5.92 18.17 -39.30
C ALA A 217 5.39 16.79 -38.82
N TYR A 218 6.24 15.76 -38.81
CA TYR A 218 5.88 14.43 -38.30
C TYR A 218 5.74 14.37 -36.76
N THR A 219 6.14 15.42 -36.04
CA THR A 219 6.04 15.48 -34.56
C THR A 219 4.68 15.97 -34.08
N ILE A 220 3.80 16.42 -34.98
CA ILE A 220 2.45 16.88 -34.64
C ILE A 220 1.48 15.75 -34.98
N GLY A 221 1.19 14.89 -33.99
CA GLY A 221 0.17 13.86 -34.13
C GLY A 221 -1.21 14.50 -34.27
N THR A 222 -1.86 14.30 -35.42
CA THR A 222 -3.23 14.75 -35.63
C THR A 222 -4.18 13.87 -34.82
N PRO A 223 -4.99 14.43 -33.91
CA PRO A 223 -5.89 13.62 -33.08
C PRO A 223 -6.98 12.99 -33.94
N LEU A 224 -7.11 11.66 -33.88
CA LEU A 224 -8.22 10.95 -34.51
C LEU A 224 -9.46 11.10 -33.63
N TYR A 225 -10.50 11.73 -34.16
CA TYR A 225 -11.81 11.82 -33.52
C TYR A 225 -12.60 10.53 -33.80
N GLY A 226 -13.07 9.87 -32.74
CA GLY A 226 -14.02 8.77 -32.87
C GLY A 226 -15.34 9.25 -33.47
N GLU A 227 -15.92 8.48 -34.39
CA GLU A 227 -17.15 8.84 -35.13
C GLU A 227 -18.40 8.97 -34.23
N LYS A 228 -18.33 8.55 -32.98
CA LYS A 228 -19.47 8.54 -32.05
C LYS A 228 -19.44 9.75 -31.14
N LYS A 229 -20.49 10.58 -31.22
CA LYS A 229 -20.74 11.80 -30.42
C LYS A 229 -20.60 11.67 -28.88
N ARG A 230 -20.44 10.46 -28.32
CA ARG A 230 -20.29 10.21 -26.88
C ARG A 230 -18.87 9.93 -26.42
N GLU A 231 -17.90 9.81 -27.33
CA GLU A 231 -16.49 9.61 -26.99
C GLU A 231 -15.69 10.85 -27.43
N LYS A 232 -15.80 11.94 -26.66
CA LYS A 232 -14.83 13.05 -26.74
C LYS A 232 -13.55 12.67 -26.00
N VAL A 233 -12.92 11.56 -26.40
CA VAL A 233 -11.65 11.11 -25.83
C VAL A 233 -10.62 11.11 -26.95
N CYS A 234 -9.51 11.80 -26.73
CA CYS A 234 -8.43 11.92 -27.68
C CYS A 234 -7.46 10.75 -27.48
N TYR A 235 -7.52 9.73 -28.34
CA TYR A 235 -6.60 8.60 -28.28
C TYR A 235 -5.39 8.85 -29.18
N LEU A 236 -4.20 9.01 -28.58
CA LEU A 236 -2.94 8.78 -29.29
C LEU A 236 -2.61 7.29 -29.16
N ASN A 237 -2.83 6.53 -30.23
CA ASN A 237 -2.33 5.17 -30.31
C ASN A 237 -0.83 5.23 -30.65
N PHE A 238 0.03 5.06 -29.65
CA PHE A 238 1.48 5.17 -29.81
C PHE A 238 2.09 4.06 -30.68
N ASN A 239 1.41 2.92 -30.85
CA ASN A 239 1.93 1.80 -31.63
C ASN A 239 1.94 2.06 -33.16
N THR A 240 1.21 3.08 -33.63
CA THR A 240 1.22 3.49 -35.05
C THR A 240 1.89 4.84 -35.28
N ALA A 241 2.37 5.50 -34.21
CA ALA A 241 2.94 6.86 -34.30
C ALA A 241 4.42 6.88 -34.74
N TYR A 242 5.11 5.73 -34.66
CA TYR A 242 6.48 5.60 -35.14
C TYR A 242 6.51 4.55 -36.24
N VAL A 243 6.70 5.00 -37.47
CA VAL A 243 7.03 4.13 -38.60
C VAL A 243 8.43 3.58 -38.31
N SER A 244 8.54 2.29 -38.01
CA SER A 244 9.83 1.62 -37.94
C SER A 244 10.50 1.75 -39.30
N THR A 245 11.58 2.53 -39.36
CA THR A 245 12.46 2.64 -40.53
C THR A 245 13.55 1.58 -40.45
#